data_AF-A0AAW9DIE4-F1
#
_entry.id   AF-A0AAW9DIE4-F1
#
_cell.length_a   1.000
_cell.length_b   1.000
_cell.length_c   1.000
_cell.angle_alpha   90.00
_cell.angle_beta   90.00
_cell.angle_gamma   90.00
#
_symmetry.space_group_name_H-M   'P 1'
#
loop_
_entity.id
_entity.type
_entity.pdbx_description
1 polymer ?
#
loop_
_entity_poly.entity_id
_entity_poly.type
_entity_poly.pdbx_seq_one_letter_code
_entity_poly.pdbx_strand_id
1 'polypeptide(L)'
;WNAVDGGKLDGSANQGLSLYFGSRQSNMYFNFYEKRYELARREGMTVSESLGVFGVWNRYEIRLAREKAEAVVEEFTGGVDLAEIARGLINSRLEVFDGTNEYGGYVPDEKWQKLFGGVEPLTLSVRPEPYDIESTVKWLIYQVSNSLLLVDEADKILNTQYLQMILSAGELTDKAKATLEALAYSNRDYQQVNF
;
A
#
# COMPACT_ATOMS: atom_id res chain seq x y z
N TRP A 1 0.26 4.59 12.92
CA TRP A 1 0.67 3.17 12.99
C TRP A 1 -0.37 2.43 13.80
N ASN A 2 -0.89 1.32 13.28
CA ASN A 2 -1.83 0.49 14.05
C ASN A 2 -1.02 -0.63 14.68
N ALA A 3 -0.62 -0.46 15.93
CA ALA A 3 -0.14 -1.57 16.74
C ALA A 3 -1.38 -2.35 17.17
N VAL A 4 -1.52 -3.57 16.66
CA VAL A 4 -2.53 -4.49 17.18
C VAL A 4 -1.82 -5.31 18.25
N ASP A 5 -1.95 -4.85 19.49
CA ASP A 5 -1.67 -5.71 20.63
C ASP A 5 -2.78 -6.78 20.66
N GLY A 6 -2.41 -8.03 20.49
CA GLY A 6 -3.34 -9.15 20.49
C GLY A 6 -3.84 -9.53 21.90
N GLY A 7 -3.46 -8.78 22.93
CA GLY A 7 -3.76 -9.08 24.34
C GLY A 7 -4.84 -8.17 24.96
N LYS A 8 -5.81 -8.80 25.63
CA LYS A 8 -6.72 -8.12 26.57
C LYS A 8 -5.95 -7.78 27.86
N LEU A 9 -6.33 -6.66 28.51
CA LEU A 9 -5.84 -6.24 29.82
C LEU A 9 -6.33 -7.13 31.00
N ASP A 10 -6.89 -8.31 30.73
CA ASP A 10 -7.54 -9.18 31.73
C ASP A 10 -6.69 -10.39 32.17
N GLY A 11 -5.39 -10.43 31.83
CA GLY A 11 -4.48 -11.49 32.28
C GLY A 11 -4.55 -12.78 31.47
N SER A 12 -5.19 -12.77 30.30
CA SER A 12 -5.10 -13.86 29.32
C SER A 12 -3.77 -13.79 28.52
N ALA A 13 -3.20 -14.97 28.22
CA ALA A 13 -1.83 -15.17 27.73
C ALA A 13 -1.39 -14.19 26.61
N ASN A 14 -0.18 -13.63 26.76
CA ASN A 14 0.47 -12.78 25.77
C ASN A 14 0.44 -13.46 24.38
N GLN A 15 -0.24 -12.84 23.41
CA GLN A 15 -0.54 -13.43 22.11
C GLN A 15 0.52 -13.17 21.03
N GLY A 16 1.58 -12.44 21.39
CA GLY A 16 2.63 -11.98 20.48
C GLY A 16 2.27 -10.67 19.79
N LEU A 17 3.28 -9.81 19.58
CA LEU A 17 3.11 -8.50 18.94
C LEU A 17 3.10 -8.60 17.41
N SER A 18 2.24 -7.81 16.76
CA SER A 18 2.23 -7.60 15.30
C SER A 18 2.11 -6.12 14.95
N LEU A 19 2.97 -5.65 14.06
CA LEU A 19 3.06 -4.26 13.60
C LEU A 19 2.82 -4.18 12.10
N TYR A 20 1.89 -3.31 11.70
CA TYR A 20 1.59 -3.03 10.30
C TYR A 20 2.01 -1.62 9.93
N PHE A 21 2.81 -1.51 8.86
CA PHE A 21 3.29 -0.24 8.32
C PHE A 21 2.72 -0.05 6.91
N GLY A 22 1.87 0.95 6.73
CA GLY A 22 1.13 1.18 5.47
C GLY A 22 -0.26 0.55 5.45
N SER A 23 -1.01 0.80 4.36
CA SER A 23 -2.36 0.24 4.15
C SER A 23 -2.25 -1.16 3.55
N ARG A 24 -3.12 -2.08 3.97
CA ARG A 24 -3.21 -3.41 3.32
C ARG A 24 -3.71 -3.33 1.87
N GLN A 25 -4.27 -2.18 1.47
CA GLN A 25 -4.72 -1.91 0.11
C GLN A 25 -3.68 -1.19 -0.75
N SER A 26 -2.54 -0.74 -0.18
CA SER A 26 -1.48 -0.12 -0.97
C SER A 26 -0.62 -1.15 -1.70
N ASN A 27 0.04 -0.72 -2.78
CA ASN A 27 0.96 -1.56 -3.56
C ASN A 27 2.22 -1.96 -2.80
N MET A 28 2.43 -1.41 -1.60
CA MET A 28 3.45 -1.85 -0.65
C MET A 28 2.98 -1.64 0.79
N TYR A 29 3.18 -2.63 1.65
CA TYR A 29 3.06 -2.50 3.10
C TYR A 29 3.94 -3.53 3.82
N PHE A 30 4.23 -3.30 5.10
CA PHE A 30 5.03 -4.22 5.92
C PHE A 30 4.22 -4.83 7.06
N ASN A 31 4.56 -6.07 7.42
CA ASN A 31 4.01 -6.78 8.57
C ASN A 31 5.15 -7.41 9.37
N PHE A 32 5.45 -6.84 10.53
CA PHE A 32 6.52 -7.31 11.42
C PHE A 32 5.90 -7.92 12.66
N TYR A 33 6.25 -9.17 12.97
CA TYR A 33 5.58 -9.87 14.06
C TYR A 33 6.42 -10.99 14.68
N GLU A 34 6.04 -11.38 15.89
CA GLU A 34 6.68 -12.49 16.60
C GLU A 34 6.22 -13.85 16.06
N LYS A 35 6.95 -14.36 15.06
CA LYS A 35 6.64 -15.60 14.36
C LYS A 35 6.53 -16.81 15.28
N ARG A 36 7.30 -16.86 16.37
CA ARG A 36 7.21 -17.91 17.40
C ARG A 36 5.83 -18.06 18.02
N TYR A 37 5.10 -16.95 18.22
CA TYR A 37 3.75 -17.00 18.79
C TYR A 37 2.72 -17.46 17.75
N GLU A 38 2.87 -17.05 16.49
CA GLU A 38 2.05 -17.56 15.38
C GLU A 38 2.24 -19.07 15.21
N LEU A 39 3.48 -19.53 15.16
CA LEU A 39 3.82 -20.95 14.98
C LEU A 39 3.31 -21.79 16.16
N ALA A 40 3.56 -21.37 17.40
CA ALA A 40 3.05 -22.03 18.59
C ALA A 40 1.53 -22.24 18.52
N ARG A 41 0.79 -21.19 18.17
CA ARG A 41 -0.68 -21.25 18.02
C ARG A 41 -1.11 -22.17 16.89
N ARG A 42 -0.46 -22.09 15.73
CA ARG A 42 -0.82 -22.85 14.53
C ARG A 42 -0.58 -24.35 14.72
N GLU A 43 0.51 -24.71 15.39
CA GLU A 43 0.91 -26.10 15.61
C GLU A 43 0.39 -26.67 16.94
N GLY A 44 -0.34 -25.87 17.73
CA GLY A 44 -0.91 -26.30 19.01
C GLY A 44 0.15 -26.63 20.09
N MET A 45 1.27 -25.91 20.09
CA MET A 45 2.40 -26.10 21.03
C MET A 45 2.69 -24.84 21.84
N THR A 46 3.58 -24.93 22.83
CA THR A 46 4.05 -23.77 23.58
C THR A 46 5.01 -22.90 22.76
N VAL A 47 5.19 -21.64 23.16
CA VAL A 47 6.15 -20.72 22.53
C VAL A 47 7.59 -21.22 22.66
N SER A 48 7.93 -21.86 23.79
CA SER A 48 9.25 -22.44 24.03
C SER A 48 9.51 -23.62 23.09
N GLU A 49 8.54 -24.53 22.95
CA GLU A 49 8.63 -25.64 21.99
C GLU A 49 8.73 -25.13 20.56
N SER A 50 7.92 -24.13 20.19
CA SER A 50 8.02 -23.51 18.86
C SER A 50 9.41 -22.92 18.61
N LEU A 51 10.03 -22.28 19.60
CA LEU A 51 11.38 -21.75 19.44
C LEU A 51 12.42 -22.88 19.34
N GLY A 52 12.25 -23.96 20.11
CA GLY A 52 13.14 -25.13 20.06
C GLY A 52 13.04 -25.90 18.74
N VAL A 53 11.85 -26.02 18.16
CA VAL A 53 11.60 -26.75 16.91
C VAL A 53 11.98 -25.90 15.68
N PHE A 54 11.54 -24.65 15.63
CA PHE A 54 11.68 -23.84 14.42
C PHE A 54 12.85 -22.85 14.46
N GLY A 55 13.34 -22.46 15.65
CA GLY A 55 14.44 -21.50 15.78
C GLY A 55 14.12 -20.09 15.29
N VAL A 56 12.85 -19.75 15.03
CA VAL A 56 12.44 -18.45 14.49
C VAL A 56 11.77 -17.60 15.55
N TRP A 57 12.34 -16.42 15.80
CA TRP A 57 11.77 -15.46 16.76
C TRP A 57 10.79 -14.49 16.09
N ASN A 58 11.30 -13.69 15.15
CA ASN A 58 10.55 -12.66 14.43
C ASN A 58 10.45 -12.98 12.95
N ARG A 59 9.43 -12.42 12.29
CA ARG A 59 9.36 -12.34 10.83
C ARG A 59 9.07 -10.91 10.41
N TYR A 60 9.79 -10.47 9.39
CA TYR A 60 9.63 -9.15 8.77
C TYR A 60 9.16 -9.36 7.34
N GLU A 61 7.86 -9.17 7.09
CA GLU A 61 7.29 -9.35 5.75
C GLU A 61 7.18 -8.01 5.02
N ILE A 62 7.71 -7.98 3.79
CA ILE A 62 7.45 -6.93 2.82
C ILE A 62 6.43 -7.47 1.83
N ARG A 63 5.29 -6.79 1.69
CA ARG A 63 4.22 -7.20 0.79
C ARG A 63 4.06 -6.17 -0.30
N LEU A 64 4.13 -6.64 -1.53
CA LEU A 64 4.16 -5.85 -2.75
C LEU A 64 3.03 -6.30 -3.66
N ALA A 65 2.47 -5.37 -4.42
CA ALA A 65 1.45 -5.66 -5.42
C ALA A 65 1.63 -4.79 -6.66
N ARG A 66 1.08 -5.26 -7.79
CA ARG A 66 1.07 -4.55 -9.07
C ARG A 66 2.47 -4.10 -9.48
N GLU A 67 2.62 -2.84 -9.84
CA GLU A 67 3.82 -2.28 -10.44
C GLU A 67 5.02 -2.28 -9.47
N LYS A 68 4.75 -2.25 -8.15
CA LYS A 68 5.81 -2.41 -7.13
C LYS A 68 6.34 -3.84 -7.06
N ALA A 69 5.49 -4.84 -7.29
CA ALA A 69 5.92 -6.23 -7.33
C ALA A 69 6.71 -6.50 -8.62
N GLU A 70 6.25 -5.98 -9.75
CA GLU A 70 6.96 -6.06 -11.03
C GLU A 70 8.35 -5.42 -10.95
N ALA A 71 8.44 -4.19 -10.44
CA ALA A 71 9.73 -3.51 -10.28
C ALA A 71 10.72 -4.29 -9.41
N VAL A 72 10.28 -4.98 -8.35
CA VAL A 72 11.18 -5.83 -7.55
C VAL A 72 11.64 -7.06 -8.31
N VAL A 73 10.78 -7.65 -9.14
CA VAL A 73 11.17 -8.77 -10.00
C VAL A 73 12.19 -8.31 -11.04
N GLU A 74 12.01 -7.13 -11.62
CA GLU A 74 12.98 -6.52 -12.55
C GLU A 74 14.35 -6.29 -11.88
N GLU A 75 14.39 -5.67 -10.69
CA GLU A 75 15.64 -5.48 -9.93
C GLU A 75 16.33 -6.81 -9.63
N PHE A 76 15.58 -7.80 -9.17
CA PHE A 76 16.11 -9.12 -8.84
C PHE A 76 16.63 -9.86 -10.07
N THR A 77 15.88 -9.85 -11.18
CA THR A 77 16.31 -10.47 -12.45
C THR A 77 17.44 -9.69 -13.12
N GLY A 78 17.56 -8.39 -12.83
CA GLY A 78 18.69 -7.52 -13.16
C GLY A 78 19.97 -7.83 -12.37
N GLY A 79 19.91 -8.72 -11.37
CA GLY A 79 21.06 -9.23 -10.63
C GLY A 79 21.27 -8.64 -9.25
N VAL A 80 20.34 -7.81 -8.75
CA VAL A 80 20.40 -7.29 -7.38
C VAL A 80 19.99 -8.38 -6.40
N ASP A 81 20.76 -8.54 -5.32
CA ASP A 81 20.45 -9.53 -4.29
C ASP A 81 19.11 -9.23 -3.60
N LEU A 82 18.29 -10.27 -3.39
CA LEU A 82 16.96 -10.11 -2.82
C LEU A 82 17.00 -9.55 -1.38
N ALA A 83 18.03 -9.89 -0.59
CA ALA A 83 18.17 -9.33 0.74
C ALA A 83 18.60 -7.85 0.70
N GLU A 84 19.41 -7.46 -0.29
CA GLU A 84 19.70 -6.05 -0.56
C GLU A 84 18.44 -5.27 -0.94
N ILE A 85 17.63 -5.78 -1.88
CA ILE A 85 16.33 -5.19 -2.24
C ILE A 85 15.45 -5.04 -0.99
N ALA A 86 15.31 -6.10 -0.18
CA ALA A 86 14.47 -6.08 1.01
C ALA A 86 14.94 -5.04 2.04
N ARG A 87 16.26 -4.96 2.31
CA ARG A 87 16.84 -3.96 3.22
C ARG A 87 16.64 -2.55 2.68
N GLY A 88 16.90 -2.32 1.40
CA GLY A 88 16.68 -1.04 0.74
C GLY A 88 15.22 -0.59 0.81
N LEU A 89 14.26 -1.49 0.59
CA LEU A 89 12.83 -1.16 0.70
C LEU A 89 12.43 -0.80 2.12
N ILE A 90 12.92 -1.53 3.13
CA ILE A 90 12.66 -1.21 4.53
C ILE A 90 13.26 0.16 4.88
N ASN A 91 14.52 0.41 4.54
CA ASN A 91 15.20 1.68 4.81
C ASN A 91 14.56 2.86 4.08
N SER A 92 13.91 2.64 2.93
CA SER A 92 13.16 3.69 2.21
C SER A 92 11.90 4.19 2.92
N ARG A 93 11.43 3.48 3.96
CA ARG A 93 10.16 3.76 4.64
C ARG A 93 10.24 3.79 6.15
N LEU A 94 11.27 3.18 6.73
CA LEU A 94 11.43 3.02 8.16
C LEU A 94 12.86 3.35 8.58
N GLU A 95 12.96 4.35 9.44
CA GLU A 95 14.16 4.68 10.19
C GLU A 95 13.81 4.55 11.68
N VAL A 96 14.67 3.84 12.42
CA VAL A 96 14.52 3.63 13.85
C VAL A 96 15.67 4.32 14.55
N PHE A 97 15.34 5.11 15.56
CA PHE A 97 16.28 5.91 16.32
C PHE A 97 16.24 5.52 17.80
N ASP A 98 17.40 5.60 18.45
CA ASP A 98 17.57 5.42 19.89
C ASP A 98 17.98 6.76 20.51
N GLY A 99 16.98 7.62 20.73
CA GLY A 99 17.15 8.93 21.34
C GLY A 99 17.75 9.99 20.42
N THR A 100 18.34 11.00 21.04
CA THR A 100 18.92 12.17 20.38
C THR A 100 20.30 12.47 20.95
N ASN A 101 21.20 12.97 20.11
CA ASN A 101 22.51 13.44 20.56
C ASN A 101 22.40 14.78 21.32
N GLU A 102 23.53 15.28 21.80
CA GLU A 102 23.62 16.55 22.54
C GLU A 102 23.17 17.79 21.75
N TYR A 103 23.08 17.69 20.42
CA TYR A 103 22.62 18.74 19.51
C TYR A 103 21.15 18.55 19.07
N GLY A 104 20.44 17.56 19.63
CA GLY A 104 19.04 17.25 19.30
C GLY A 104 18.84 16.47 18.00
N GLY A 105 19.92 16.01 17.35
CA GLY A 105 19.84 15.14 16.18
C GLY A 105 19.50 13.70 16.58
N TYR A 106 18.59 13.06 15.85
CA TYR A 106 18.24 11.66 16.11
C TYR A 106 19.43 10.72 15.85
N VAL A 107 19.65 9.78 16.76
CA VAL A 107 20.74 8.80 16.64
C VAL A 107 20.15 7.48 16.15
N PRO A 108 20.61 6.90 15.02
CA PRO A 108 20.09 5.63 14.52
C PRO A 108 20.27 4.50 15.53
N ASP A 109 19.24 3.67 15.70
CA ASP A 109 19.31 2.50 16.60
C ASP A 109 20.32 1.47 16.08
N GLU A 110 21.28 1.10 16.92
CA GLU A 110 22.39 0.22 16.51
C GLU A 110 21.91 -1.19 16.14
N LYS A 111 20.89 -1.73 16.81
CA LYS A 111 20.37 -3.08 16.54
C LYS A 111 19.62 -3.11 15.21
N TRP A 112 18.87 -2.06 14.92
CA TRP A 112 18.19 -1.86 13.65
C TRP A 112 19.19 -1.74 12.50
N GLN A 113 20.24 -0.95 12.68
CA GLN A 113 21.31 -0.80 11.68
C GLN A 113 22.06 -2.11 11.43
N LYS A 114 22.29 -2.94 12.46
CA LYS A 114 22.88 -4.28 12.28
C LYS A 114 21.97 -5.22 11.47
N LEU A 115 20.65 -5.05 11.55
CA LEU A 115 19.69 -5.94 10.90
C LEU A 115 19.35 -5.51 9.47
N PHE A 116 19.09 -4.21 9.26
CA PHE A 116 18.60 -3.67 7.99
C PHE A 116 19.51 -2.61 7.37
N GLY A 117 20.52 -2.13 8.10
CA GLY A 117 21.46 -1.12 7.61
C GLY A 117 22.46 -1.66 6.57
N GLY A 118 23.39 -0.80 6.17
CA GLY A 118 24.45 -1.14 5.21
C GLY A 118 23.98 -1.25 3.76
N VAL A 119 22.76 -0.81 3.46
CA VAL A 119 22.21 -0.73 2.10
C VAL A 119 21.46 0.59 1.94
N GLU A 120 21.70 1.25 0.81
CA GLU A 120 21.03 2.49 0.46
C GLU A 120 19.51 2.28 0.31
N PRO A 121 18.68 3.24 0.74
CA PRO A 121 17.24 3.18 0.55
C PRO A 121 16.84 2.98 -0.92
N LEU A 122 16.12 1.90 -1.21
CA LEU A 122 15.65 1.58 -2.55
C LEU A 122 14.28 2.21 -2.78
N THR A 123 14.24 3.25 -3.63
CA THR A 123 12.98 3.84 -4.08
C THR A 123 12.61 3.26 -5.43
N LEU A 124 11.63 2.35 -5.45
CA LEU A 124 11.07 1.85 -6.71
C LEU A 124 10.31 3.00 -7.39
N SER A 125 10.93 3.63 -8.38
CA SER A 125 10.26 4.59 -9.25
C SER A 125 9.29 3.82 -10.12
N VAL A 126 8.00 3.92 -9.80
CA VAL A 126 6.96 3.44 -10.69
C VAL A 126 6.59 4.60 -11.58
N ARG A 127 6.67 4.43 -12.91
CA ARG A 127 6.00 5.38 -13.80
C ARG A 127 4.51 5.32 -13.46
N PRO A 128 3.87 6.41 -13.02
CA PRO A 128 2.43 6.38 -12.84
C PRO A 128 1.84 6.01 -14.19
N GLU A 129 1.05 4.93 -14.25
CA GLU A 129 0.25 4.67 -15.44
C GLU A 129 -0.58 5.92 -15.70
N PRO A 130 -0.61 6.44 -16.95
CA PRO A 130 -1.50 7.53 -17.28
C PRO A 130 -2.91 7.10 -16.89
N TYR A 131 -3.61 7.98 -16.17
CA TYR A 131 -4.96 7.69 -15.73
C TYR A 131 -5.82 7.29 -16.93
N ASP A 132 -6.45 6.11 -16.84
CA ASP A 132 -7.34 5.59 -17.85
C ASP A 132 -8.80 5.91 -17.49
N ILE A 133 -9.43 6.77 -18.31
CA ILE A 133 -10.83 7.15 -18.15
C ILE A 133 -11.78 5.95 -18.26
N GLU A 134 -11.39 4.85 -18.94
CA GLU A 134 -12.22 3.66 -19.02
C GLU A 134 -12.51 3.06 -17.65
N SER A 135 -11.59 3.17 -16.69
CA SER A 135 -11.81 2.68 -15.32
C SER A 135 -12.95 3.42 -14.64
N THR A 136 -13.04 4.74 -14.83
CA THR A 136 -14.16 5.54 -14.32
C THR A 136 -15.45 5.28 -15.09
N VAL A 137 -15.39 5.06 -16.41
CA VAL A 137 -16.55 4.65 -17.21
C VAL A 137 -17.09 3.29 -16.75
N LYS A 138 -16.21 2.30 -16.59
CA LYS A 138 -16.57 0.96 -16.07
C LYS A 138 -17.20 1.08 -14.68
N TRP A 139 -16.62 1.88 -13.78
CA TRP A 139 -17.22 2.12 -12.47
C TRP A 139 -18.63 2.73 -12.57
N LEU A 140 -18.84 3.75 -13.41
CA LEU A 140 -20.17 4.34 -13.63
C LEU A 140 -21.16 3.31 -14.18
N ILE A 141 -20.75 2.50 -15.16
CA ILE A 141 -21.57 1.44 -15.74
C ILE A 141 -21.95 0.38 -14.68
N TYR A 142 -20.99 -0.12 -13.91
CA TYR A 142 -21.23 -1.25 -13.01
C TYR A 142 -21.84 -0.84 -11.66
N GLN A 143 -21.56 0.37 -11.16
CA GLN A 143 -21.95 0.78 -9.82
C GLN A 143 -23.11 1.78 -9.78
N VAL A 144 -23.28 2.60 -10.83
CA VAL A 144 -24.15 3.78 -10.77
C VAL A 144 -25.25 3.79 -11.83
N SER A 145 -25.08 3.05 -12.94
CA SER A 145 -25.96 3.08 -14.11
C SER A 145 -27.44 2.86 -13.79
N ASN A 146 -27.77 1.87 -12.95
CA ASN A 146 -29.15 1.58 -12.57
C ASN A 146 -29.83 2.76 -11.86
N SER A 147 -29.09 3.46 -10.99
CA SER A 147 -29.61 4.64 -10.29
C SER A 147 -29.79 5.82 -11.25
N LEU A 148 -28.86 6.04 -12.18
CA LEU A 148 -28.98 7.08 -13.18
C LEU A 148 -30.19 6.85 -14.11
N LEU A 149 -30.39 5.60 -14.55
CA LEU A 149 -31.54 5.22 -15.36
C LEU A 149 -32.86 5.42 -14.60
N LEU A 150 -32.92 5.04 -13.33
CA LEU A 150 -34.11 5.25 -12.50
C LEU A 150 -34.47 6.74 -12.40
N VAL A 151 -33.48 7.61 -12.20
CA VAL A 151 -33.70 9.06 -12.13
C VAL A 151 -34.17 9.61 -13.47
N ASP A 152 -33.58 9.17 -14.59
CA ASP A 152 -34.00 9.57 -15.94
C ASP A 152 -35.46 9.20 -16.23
N GLU A 153 -35.87 7.97 -15.88
CA GLU A 153 -37.26 7.53 -16.03
C GLU A 153 -38.22 8.28 -15.09
N ALA A 154 -37.77 8.58 -13.86
CA ALA A 154 -38.55 9.41 -12.94
C ALA A 154 -38.75 10.84 -13.46
N ASP A 155 -37.71 11.44 -14.08
CA ASP A 155 -37.79 12.77 -14.68
C ASP A 155 -38.86 12.86 -15.77
N LYS A 156 -38.98 11.83 -16.61
CA LYS A 156 -40.02 11.75 -17.66
C LYS A 156 -41.43 11.70 -17.08
N ILE A 157 -41.62 10.92 -16.01
CA ILE A 157 -42.94 10.73 -15.37
C ILE A 157 -43.36 12.00 -14.62
N LEU A 158 -42.43 12.59 -13.88
CA LEU A 158 -42.71 13.72 -12.99
C LEU A 158 -42.55 15.07 -13.68
N ASN A 159 -42.10 15.08 -14.94
CA ASN A 159 -41.74 16.27 -15.69
C ASN A 159 -40.73 17.15 -14.93
N THR A 160 -39.67 16.51 -14.42
CA THR A 160 -38.57 17.13 -13.67
C THR A 160 -37.24 17.02 -14.42
N GLN A 161 -36.16 17.57 -13.84
CA GLN A 161 -34.81 17.55 -14.41
C GLN A 161 -33.75 17.18 -13.36
N TYR A 162 -34.05 16.25 -12.47
CA TYR A 162 -33.16 15.81 -11.40
C TYR A 162 -31.83 15.26 -11.93
N LEU A 163 -31.83 14.54 -13.04
CA LEU A 163 -30.60 14.02 -13.62
C LEU A 163 -29.64 15.16 -14.01
N GLN A 164 -30.17 16.23 -14.61
CA GLN A 164 -29.38 17.42 -14.94
C GLN A 164 -28.90 18.17 -13.70
N MET A 165 -29.73 18.22 -12.64
CA MET A 165 -29.32 18.79 -11.36
C MET A 165 -28.14 18.02 -10.74
N ILE A 166 -28.16 16.68 -10.79
CA ILE A 166 -27.07 15.84 -10.28
C ILE A 166 -25.77 16.11 -11.05
N LEU A 167 -25.83 16.17 -12.38
CA LEU A 167 -24.67 16.45 -13.22
C LEU A 167 -24.12 17.87 -12.96
N SER A 168 -25.00 18.84 -12.76
CA SER A 168 -24.63 20.24 -12.51
C SER A 168 -24.09 20.49 -11.10
N ALA A 169 -24.45 19.64 -10.13
CA ALA A 169 -23.92 19.71 -8.76
C ALA A 169 -22.50 19.15 -8.65
N GLY A 170 -22.02 18.41 -9.66
CA GLY A 170 -20.67 17.88 -9.69
C GLY A 170 -19.63 18.98 -9.96
N GLU A 171 -18.58 19.02 -9.14
CA GLU A 171 -17.45 19.93 -9.36
C GLU A 171 -16.21 19.17 -9.86
N LEU A 172 -15.57 19.72 -10.90
CA LEU A 172 -14.25 19.24 -11.32
C LEU A 172 -13.20 19.65 -10.29
N THR A 173 -12.84 18.72 -9.43
CA THR A 173 -11.71 18.86 -8.51
C THR A 173 -10.40 19.11 -9.27
N ASP A 174 -9.41 19.72 -8.63
CA ASP A 174 -8.10 19.99 -9.24
C ASP A 174 -7.42 18.72 -9.76
N LYS A 175 -7.62 17.60 -9.05
CA LYS A 175 -7.18 16.28 -9.50
C LYS A 175 -7.86 15.85 -10.81
N ALA A 176 -9.17 16.04 -10.92
CA ALA A 176 -9.92 15.72 -12.14
C ALA A 176 -9.50 16.61 -13.32
N LYS A 177 -9.22 17.90 -13.09
CA LYS A 177 -8.67 18.81 -14.11
C LYS A 177 -7.30 18.36 -14.61
N ALA A 178 -6.37 18.09 -13.69
CA ALA A 178 -5.04 17.57 -14.05
C ALA A 178 -5.12 16.25 -14.84
N THR A 179 -6.12 15.42 -14.52
CA THR A 179 -6.40 14.17 -15.22
C THR A 179 -6.89 14.40 -16.64
N LEU A 180 -7.83 15.34 -16.83
CA LEU A 180 -8.33 15.74 -18.16
C LEU A 180 -7.23 16.35 -19.03
N GLU A 181 -6.34 17.16 -18.45
CA GLU A 181 -5.17 17.71 -19.15
C GLU A 181 -4.26 16.57 -19.64
N ALA A 182 -3.91 15.62 -18.77
CA ALA A 182 -3.08 14.46 -19.14
C ALA A 182 -3.70 13.64 -20.28
N LEU A 183 -5.03 13.42 -20.26
CA LEU A 183 -5.76 12.75 -21.35
C LEU A 183 -5.73 13.56 -22.66
N ALA A 184 -5.80 14.88 -22.58
CA ALA A 184 -5.74 15.74 -23.76
C ALA A 184 -4.36 15.73 -24.43
N TYR A 185 -3.28 15.68 -23.62
CA TYR A 185 -1.91 15.58 -24.13
C TYR A 185 -1.64 14.22 -24.79
N SER A 186 -2.01 13.11 -24.15
CA SER A 186 -1.78 11.77 -24.72
C SER A 186 -2.50 11.56 -26.06
N ASN A 187 -3.67 12.17 -26.25
CA ASN A 187 -4.42 12.09 -27.50
C ASN A 187 -3.81 12.94 -28.64
N ARG A 188 -3.10 14.03 -28.31
CA ARG A 188 -2.38 14.86 -29.31
C ARG A 188 -1.13 14.17 -29.86
N ASP A 189 -0.40 13.44 -29.02
CA ASP A 189 0.78 12.69 -29.46
C ASP A 189 0.39 11.53 -30.40
N TYR A 190 -0.75 10.87 -30.18
CA TYR A 190 -1.30 9.87 -31.09
C TYR A 190 -1.66 10.41 -32.49
N GLN A 191 -2.04 11.68 -32.59
CA GLN A 191 -2.39 12.33 -33.85
C GLN A 191 -1.16 12.84 -34.63
N GLN A 192 -0.04 13.11 -33.97
CA GLN A 192 1.18 13.60 -34.65
C GLN A 192 2.06 12.49 -35.23
N VAL A 193 1.95 11.25 -34.72
CA VAL A 193 2.76 10.10 -35.18
C VAL A 193 2.11 9.39 -36.39
N ASN A 194 0.89 9.78 -36.77
CA ASN A 194 0.10 9.17 -37.86
C ASN A 194 -0.13 10.11 -39.06
N PHE A 195 0.85 10.94 -39.42
CA PHE A 195 0.90 11.69 -40.69
C PHE A 195 2.26 11.58 -41.36
#